data_AF-A0A2D5N9B1-F1
#
_entry.id   AF-A0A2D5N9B1-F1
#
_cell.length_a   1.000
_cell.length_b   1.000
_cell.length_c   1.000
_cell.angle_alpha   90.00
_cell.angle_beta   90.00
_cell.angle_gamma   90.00
#
_symmetry.space_group_name_H-M   'P 1'
#
loop_
_entity.id
_entity.type
_entity.pdbx_description
1 polymer ?
#
loop_
_entity_poly.entity_id
_entity_poly.type
_entity_poly.pdbx_seq_one_letter_code
_entity_poly.pdbx_strand_id
1 'polypeptide(L)'
;MKKFLFALRSIGLTLVGLIIAILVTTGLHGFFGLFLDPLPMVDLQAADWSGRSNIISAYMTANPFAIYSMLIAHGMGAALAVFFYTKTIIVPSWSTQTRRKPFIGSIVLLALWLWGDVQNDMFDVPVGVLWTTIDVFTTTALSALAFAFAGGLRKHAGTESVTNEDGVYRG
;
A
#
# COMPACT_ATOMS: atom_id res chain seq x y z
N MET A 1 24.03 15.37 11.91
CA MET A 1 24.17 14.01 11.33
C MET A 1 23.06 13.03 11.71
N LYS A 2 22.86 12.66 12.99
CA LYS A 2 21.86 11.63 13.38
C LYS A 2 20.43 11.92 12.87
N LYS A 3 19.92 13.15 13.05
CA LYS A 3 18.61 13.60 12.52
C LYS A 3 18.44 13.43 11.00
N PHE A 4 19.50 13.71 10.24
CA PHE A 4 19.51 13.56 8.79
C PHE A 4 19.46 12.10 8.36
N LEU A 5 20.31 11.24 8.96
CA LEU A 5 20.31 9.80 8.69
C LEU A 5 18.97 9.14 9.07
N PHE A 6 18.30 9.65 10.10
CA PHE A 6 16.95 9.20 10.47
C PHE A 6 15.90 9.53 9.41
N ALA A 7 15.89 10.78 8.93
CA ALA A 7 14.95 11.18 7.89
C ALA A 7 15.19 10.37 6.61
N LEU A 8 16.46 10.18 6.22
CA LEU A 8 16.83 9.38 5.06
C LEU A 8 16.38 7.93 5.18
N ARG A 9 16.53 7.30 6.36
CA ARG A 9 16.00 5.94 6.62
C ARG A 9 14.49 5.88 6.45
N SER A 10 13.75 6.84 7.04
CA SER A 10 12.30 6.85 6.92
C SER A 10 11.84 7.03 5.47
N ILE A 11 12.45 7.97 4.72
CA ILE A 11 12.18 8.18 3.30
C ILE A 11 12.50 6.92 2.49
N GLY A 12 13.69 6.35 2.68
CA GLY A 12 14.12 5.15 1.98
C GLY A 12 13.18 3.96 2.23
N LEU A 13 12.74 3.76 3.47
CA LEU A 13 11.77 2.70 3.79
C LEU A 13 10.39 2.96 3.18
N THR A 14 9.94 4.22 3.10
CA THR A 14 8.70 4.56 2.39
C THR A 14 8.82 4.27 0.89
N LEU A 15 9.95 4.62 0.26
CA LEU A 15 10.19 4.31 -1.15
C LEU A 15 10.22 2.80 -1.43
N VAL A 16 10.91 2.02 -0.59
CA VAL A 16 10.91 0.56 -0.71
C VAL A 16 9.50 0.00 -0.51
N GLY A 17 8.74 0.52 0.46
CA GLY A 17 7.35 0.13 0.65
C GLY A 17 6.48 0.41 -0.59
N LEU A 18 6.62 1.57 -1.23
CA LEU A 18 5.90 1.88 -2.47
C LEU A 18 6.27 0.90 -3.59
N ILE A 19 7.55 0.56 -3.74
CA ILE A 19 7.99 -0.45 -4.71
C ILE A 19 7.34 -1.80 -4.42
N ILE A 20 7.29 -2.22 -3.16
CA ILE A 20 6.62 -3.46 -2.76
C ILE A 20 5.14 -3.42 -3.15
N ALA A 21 4.44 -2.32 -2.86
CA ALA A 21 3.03 -2.18 -3.19
C ALA A 21 2.81 -2.30 -4.71
N ILE A 22 3.61 -1.61 -5.52
CA ILE A 22 3.56 -1.70 -6.99
C ILE A 22 3.79 -3.14 -7.44
N LEU A 23 4.87 -3.79 -7.00
CA LEU A 23 5.23 -5.14 -7.45
C LEU A 23 4.17 -6.18 -7.06
N VAL A 24 3.63 -6.10 -5.85
CA VAL A 24 2.58 -7.01 -5.37
C VAL A 24 1.29 -6.78 -6.16
N THR A 25 0.86 -5.53 -6.31
CA THR A 25 -0.34 -5.18 -7.08
C THR A 25 -0.21 -5.60 -8.54
N THR A 26 0.91 -5.30 -9.20
CA THR A 26 1.17 -5.73 -10.57
C THR A 26 1.21 -7.26 -10.69
N GLY A 27 1.86 -7.95 -9.75
CA GLY A 27 1.91 -9.40 -9.74
C GLY A 27 0.53 -10.04 -9.58
N LEU A 28 -0.31 -9.49 -8.68
CA LEU A 28 -1.67 -9.96 -8.46
C LEU A 28 -2.57 -9.66 -9.66
N HIS A 29 -2.51 -8.46 -10.25
CA HIS A 29 -3.22 -8.15 -11.50
C HIS A 29 -2.79 -9.08 -12.63
N GLY A 30 -1.49 -9.36 -12.77
CA GLY A 30 -0.97 -10.31 -13.75
C GLY A 30 -1.46 -11.74 -13.51
N PHE A 31 -1.54 -12.18 -12.26
CA PHE A 31 -2.08 -13.49 -11.89
C PHE A 31 -3.58 -13.59 -12.16
N PHE A 32 -4.37 -12.61 -11.74
CA PHE A 32 -5.82 -12.59 -11.97
C PHE A 32 -6.17 -12.43 -13.46
N GLY A 33 -5.34 -11.73 -14.22
CA GLY A 33 -5.46 -11.62 -15.68
C GLY A 33 -5.38 -12.96 -16.42
N LEU A 34 -4.89 -14.04 -15.80
CA LEU A 34 -4.95 -15.39 -16.36
C LEU A 34 -6.38 -15.96 -16.42
N PHE A 35 -7.33 -15.34 -15.71
CA PHE A 35 -8.71 -15.80 -15.54
C PHE A 35 -9.75 -14.78 -16.02
N LEU A 36 -9.31 -13.67 -16.62
CA LEU A 36 -10.16 -12.58 -17.09
C LEU A 36 -9.86 -12.31 -18.56
N ASP A 37 -10.84 -11.77 -19.27
CA ASP A 37 -10.55 -11.21 -20.59
C ASP A 37 -9.52 -10.08 -20.47
N PRO A 38 -8.66 -9.87 -21.48
CA PRO A 38 -7.71 -8.77 -21.47
C PRO A 38 -8.42 -7.43 -21.31
N LEU A 39 -7.92 -6.61 -20.38
CA LEU A 39 -8.39 -5.23 -20.25
C LEU A 39 -8.11 -4.48 -21.56
N PRO A 40 -9.10 -3.79 -22.17
CA PRO A 40 -8.95 -3.14 -23.48
C PRO A 40 -8.13 -1.84 -23.39
N MET A 41 -6.84 -1.98 -23.05
CA MET A 41 -5.95 -0.85 -22.75
C MET A 41 -5.76 0.12 -23.91
N VAL A 42 -5.76 -0.38 -25.16
CA VAL A 42 -5.63 0.47 -26.35
C VAL A 42 -6.83 1.42 -26.46
N ASP A 43 -8.04 0.88 -26.27
CA ASP A 43 -9.27 1.67 -26.35
C ASP A 43 -9.38 2.64 -25.16
N LEU A 44 -8.97 2.21 -23.96
CA LEU A 44 -8.94 3.06 -22.76
C LEU A 44 -8.01 4.26 -22.93
N GLN A 45 -6.82 4.05 -23.50
CA GLN A 45 -5.84 5.12 -23.72
C GLN A 45 -6.29 6.11 -24.80
N ALA A 46 -7.02 5.64 -25.81
CA ALA A 46 -7.54 6.49 -26.89
C ALA A 46 -8.81 7.26 -26.52
N ALA A 47 -9.56 6.78 -25.52
CA ALA A 47 -10.82 7.38 -25.10
C ALA A 47 -10.65 8.62 -24.20
N ASP A 48 -11.63 9.52 -24.27
CA ASP A 48 -11.86 10.52 -23.24
C ASP A 48 -12.45 9.88 -21.98
N TRP A 49 -12.64 10.67 -20.92
CA TRP A 49 -13.10 10.15 -19.64
C TRP A 49 -14.46 9.42 -19.71
N SER A 50 -15.40 9.96 -20.49
CA SER A 50 -16.72 9.36 -20.69
C SER A 50 -16.60 8.04 -21.44
N GLY A 51 -15.79 7.99 -22.50
CA GLY A 51 -15.50 6.78 -23.25
C GLY A 51 -14.86 5.69 -22.38
N ARG A 52 -13.87 6.04 -21.54
CA ARG A 52 -13.26 5.09 -20.59
C ARG A 52 -14.29 4.49 -19.64
N SER A 53 -15.19 5.32 -19.11
CA SER A 53 -16.25 4.86 -18.20
C SER A 53 -17.18 3.84 -18.86
N ASN A 54 -17.55 4.07 -20.13
CA ASN A 54 -18.37 3.12 -20.89
C ASN A 54 -17.62 1.81 -21.17
N ILE A 55 -16.34 1.89 -21.53
CA ILE A 55 -15.48 0.73 -21.79
C ILE A 55 -15.33 -0.12 -20.53
N ILE A 56 -15.01 0.49 -19.38
CA ILE A 56 -14.86 -0.23 -18.10
C ILE A 56 -16.20 -0.83 -17.66
N SER A 57 -17.31 -0.12 -17.80
CA SER A 57 -18.65 -0.64 -17.47
C SER A 57 -18.99 -1.88 -18.30
N ALA A 58 -18.74 -1.85 -19.62
CA ALA A 58 -18.94 -2.99 -20.49
C ALA A 58 -18.01 -4.16 -20.13
N TYR A 59 -16.72 -3.86 -19.89
CA TYR A 59 -15.73 -4.85 -19.47
C TYR A 59 -16.13 -5.54 -18.16
N MET A 60 -16.51 -4.79 -17.13
CA MET A 60 -16.94 -5.34 -15.83
C MET A 60 -18.23 -6.14 -15.93
N THR A 61 -19.12 -5.81 -16.86
CA THR A 61 -20.33 -6.60 -17.12
C THR A 61 -19.97 -7.96 -17.74
N ALA A 62 -19.02 -7.99 -18.66
CA ALA A 62 -18.52 -9.23 -19.25
C ALA A 62 -17.61 -10.02 -18.28
N ASN A 63 -16.92 -9.32 -17.38
CA ASN A 63 -15.96 -9.87 -16.42
C ASN A 63 -16.30 -9.47 -14.98
N PRO A 64 -17.38 -10.02 -14.37
CA PRO A 64 -17.82 -9.61 -13.02
C PRO A 64 -16.76 -9.79 -11.94
N PHE A 65 -15.82 -10.72 -12.13
CA PHE A 65 -14.73 -10.97 -11.19
C PHE A 65 -13.63 -9.89 -11.19
N ALA A 66 -13.55 -9.07 -12.25
CA ALA A 66 -12.50 -8.06 -12.41
C ALA A 66 -12.44 -7.07 -11.24
N ILE A 67 -13.60 -6.70 -10.70
CA ILE A 67 -13.64 -5.76 -9.57
C ILE A 67 -13.09 -6.37 -8.29
N TYR A 68 -13.39 -7.64 -8.02
CA TYR A 68 -12.90 -8.30 -6.81
C TYR A 68 -11.40 -8.56 -6.89
N SER A 69 -10.88 -8.92 -8.07
CA SER A 69 -9.43 -9.03 -8.27
C SER A 69 -8.71 -7.71 -8.05
N MET A 70 -9.30 -6.59 -8.48
CA MET A 70 -8.76 -5.25 -8.26
C MET A 70 -8.69 -4.92 -6.76
N LEU A 71 -9.81 -5.09 -6.04
CA LEU A 71 -9.88 -4.86 -4.58
C LEU A 71 -8.83 -5.69 -3.83
N ILE A 72 -8.63 -6.95 -4.22
CA ILE A 72 -7.62 -7.82 -3.62
C ILE A 72 -6.21 -7.33 -3.98
N ALA A 73 -5.95 -6.99 -5.24
CA ALA A 73 -4.63 -6.57 -5.69
C ALA A 73 -4.19 -5.28 -4.98
N HIS A 74 -5.04 -4.25 -5.00
CA HIS A 74 -4.76 -2.95 -4.38
C HIS A 74 -4.60 -3.09 -2.86
N GLY A 75 -5.57 -3.74 -2.22
CA GLY A 75 -5.58 -3.92 -0.77
C GLY A 75 -4.38 -4.72 -0.25
N MET A 76 -3.98 -5.79 -0.95
CA MET A 76 -2.82 -6.60 -0.58
C MET A 76 -1.50 -5.87 -0.84
N GLY A 77 -1.39 -5.12 -1.95
CA GLY A 77 -0.22 -4.30 -2.24
C GLY A 77 0.06 -3.30 -1.12
N ALA A 78 -0.95 -2.52 -0.72
CA ALA A 78 -0.85 -1.58 0.40
C ALA A 78 -0.55 -2.28 1.72
N ALA A 79 -1.27 -3.37 2.03
CA ALA A 79 -1.10 -4.10 3.28
C ALA A 79 0.32 -4.65 3.45
N LEU A 80 0.90 -5.26 2.41
CA LEU A 80 2.27 -5.79 2.48
C LEU A 80 3.30 -4.67 2.63
N ALA A 81 3.10 -3.54 1.97
CA ALA A 81 3.99 -2.39 2.11
C ALA A 81 3.93 -1.77 3.51
N VAL A 82 2.73 -1.63 4.10
CA VAL A 82 2.55 -1.16 5.48
C VAL A 82 3.14 -2.15 6.48
N PHE A 83 2.93 -3.46 6.26
CA PHE A 83 3.51 -4.51 7.10
C PHE A 83 5.04 -4.43 7.08
N PHE A 84 5.63 -4.37 5.89
CA PHE A 84 7.08 -4.26 5.69
C PHE A 84 7.65 -3.02 6.39
N TYR A 85 7.06 -1.84 6.14
CA TYR A 85 7.51 -0.60 6.75
C TYR A 85 7.49 -0.70 8.27
N THR A 86 6.34 -1.14 8.81
CA THR A 86 6.11 -1.24 10.26
C THR A 86 7.08 -2.22 10.91
N LYS A 87 7.26 -3.42 10.34
CA LYS A 87 8.23 -4.41 10.85
C LYS A 87 9.66 -3.89 10.80
N THR A 88 10.03 -3.15 9.76
CA THR A 88 11.42 -2.75 9.55
C THR A 88 11.80 -1.53 10.39
N ILE A 89 10.89 -0.56 10.57
CA ILE A 89 11.18 0.70 11.27
C ILE A 89 11.27 0.52 12.79
N ILE A 90 10.57 -0.48 13.35
CA ILE A 90 10.60 -0.77 14.80
C ILE A 90 11.92 -1.41 15.24
N VAL A 91 12.68 -2.00 14.30
CA VAL A 91 14.01 -2.54 14.57
C VAL A 91 15.00 -1.38 14.77
N PRO A 92 15.80 -1.37 15.85
CA PRO A 92 16.83 -0.36 16.04
C PRO A 92 17.78 -0.28 14.84
N SER A 93 18.06 0.93 14.38
CA SER A 93 19.07 1.10 13.32
C SER A 93 20.47 0.89 13.91
N TRP A 94 21.33 0.17 13.19
CA TRP A 94 22.71 -0.10 13.62
C TRP A 94 23.54 1.17 13.79
N SER A 95 23.30 2.18 12.93
CA SER A 95 24.05 3.44 12.95
C SER A 95 23.62 4.42 14.05
N THR A 96 22.44 4.21 14.64
CA THR A 96 21.80 5.20 15.52
C THR A 96 21.21 4.59 16.79
N GLN A 97 21.19 3.27 16.91
CA GLN A 97 20.73 2.45 18.04
C GLN A 97 19.34 2.83 18.58
N THR A 98 18.50 3.41 17.74
CA THR A 98 17.21 3.99 18.13
C THR A 98 16.06 3.36 17.35
N ARG A 99 14.95 3.13 18.06
CA ARG A 99 13.68 2.67 17.50
C ARG A 99 12.81 3.86 17.11
N ARG A 100 11.90 3.68 16.15
CA ARG A 100 10.89 4.69 15.80
C ARG A 100 9.49 4.13 15.85
N LYS A 101 8.56 5.01 16.23
CA LYS A 101 7.14 4.72 16.11
C LYS A 101 6.78 4.60 14.63
N PRO A 102 6.12 3.52 14.21
CA PRO A 102 5.85 3.24 12.80
C PRO A 102 4.72 4.09 12.21
N PHE A 103 3.94 4.80 13.05
CA PHE A 103 2.73 5.51 12.66
C PHE A 103 2.89 6.45 11.47
N ILE A 104 3.80 7.44 11.56
CA ILE A 104 3.87 8.51 10.55
C ILE A 104 4.17 7.94 9.16
N GLY A 105 5.19 7.08 9.04
CA GLY A 105 5.55 6.55 7.73
C GLY A 105 4.54 5.56 7.18
N SER A 106 3.85 4.80 8.03
CA SER A 106 2.76 3.92 7.59
C SER A 106 1.56 4.71 7.07
N ILE A 107 1.21 5.82 7.74
CA ILE A 107 0.14 6.74 7.31
C ILE A 107 0.51 7.40 5.97
N VAL A 108 1.75 7.91 5.85
CA VAL A 108 2.21 8.53 4.60
C VAL A 108 2.20 7.52 3.46
N LEU A 109 2.68 6.30 3.70
CA LEU A 109 2.68 5.26 2.69
C LEU A 109 1.27 4.87 2.24
N LEU A 110 0.35 4.68 3.19
CA LEU A 110 -1.06 4.41 2.89
C LEU A 110 -1.69 5.58 2.11
N ALA A 111 -1.46 6.82 2.52
CA ALA A 111 -2.01 7.98 1.85
C ALA A 111 -1.53 8.12 0.40
N LEU A 112 -0.24 7.87 0.15
CA LEU A 112 0.32 7.86 -1.21
C LEU A 112 -0.29 6.75 -2.07
N TRP A 113 -0.50 5.58 -1.49
CA TRP A 113 -1.13 4.46 -2.19
C TRP A 113 -2.60 4.76 -2.52
N LEU A 114 -3.40 5.20 -1.54
CA LEU A 114 -4.80 5.56 -1.74
C LEU A 114 -4.99 6.68 -2.76
N TRP A 115 -4.05 7.64 -2.82
CA TRP A 115 -4.05 8.64 -3.88
C TRP A 115 -3.88 8.01 -5.27
N GLY A 116 -2.96 7.04 -5.40
CA GLY A 116 -2.78 6.27 -6.62
C GLY A 116 -4.01 5.47 -7.01
N ASP A 117 -4.61 4.76 -6.05
CA ASP A 117 -5.85 3.99 -6.26
C ASP A 117 -6.99 4.91 -6.73
N VAL A 118 -7.23 6.03 -6.04
CA VAL A 118 -8.27 6.99 -6.45
C VAL A 118 -7.99 7.57 -7.83
N GLN A 119 -6.74 7.91 -8.13
CA GLN A 119 -6.37 8.42 -9.45
C GLN A 119 -6.66 7.39 -10.55
N ASN A 120 -6.26 6.14 -10.31
CA ASN A 120 -6.48 5.05 -11.25
C ASN A 120 -7.98 4.80 -11.44
N ASP A 121 -8.71 4.58 -10.35
CA ASP A 121 -10.09 4.12 -10.33
C ASP A 121 -11.11 5.18 -10.74
N MET A 122 -10.71 6.45 -10.77
CA MET A 122 -11.57 7.56 -11.20
C MET A 122 -11.19 8.12 -12.56
N PHE A 123 -9.96 7.93 -13.06
CA PHE A 123 -9.50 8.61 -14.28
C PHE A 123 -8.86 7.71 -15.33
N ASP A 124 -8.06 6.72 -14.92
CA ASP A 124 -7.32 5.86 -15.85
C ASP A 124 -8.13 4.60 -16.20
N VAL A 125 -8.70 3.95 -15.18
CA VAL A 125 -9.58 2.78 -15.24
C VAL A 125 -10.84 3.10 -14.41
N PRO A 126 -11.75 3.94 -14.92
CA PRO A 126 -12.87 4.47 -14.15
C PRO A 126 -13.91 3.39 -13.79
N VAL A 127 -13.77 2.78 -12.61
CA VAL A 127 -14.71 1.78 -12.05
C VAL A 127 -15.92 2.43 -11.36
N GLY A 128 -15.86 3.76 -11.16
CA GLY A 128 -16.94 4.57 -10.61
C GLY A 128 -16.90 4.70 -9.09
N VAL A 129 -17.53 5.78 -8.60
CA VAL A 129 -17.42 6.26 -7.20
C VAL A 129 -17.72 5.18 -6.16
N LEU A 130 -18.76 4.37 -6.37
CA LEU A 130 -19.13 3.32 -5.42
C LEU A 130 -17.99 2.31 -5.24
N TRP A 131 -17.42 1.82 -6.33
CA TRP A 131 -16.38 0.81 -6.30
C TRP A 131 -15.05 1.37 -5.81
N THR A 132 -14.68 2.59 -6.22
CA THR A 132 -13.52 3.30 -5.65
C THR A 132 -13.65 3.49 -4.14
N THR A 133 -14.85 3.80 -3.65
CA THR A 133 -15.08 3.96 -2.20
C THR A 133 -14.87 2.64 -1.45
N ILE A 134 -15.37 1.53 -2.02
CA ILE A 134 -15.17 0.19 -1.48
C ILE A 134 -13.69 -0.18 -1.50
N ASP A 135 -12.96 0.17 -2.57
CA ASP A 135 -11.53 -0.08 -2.68
C ASP A 135 -10.73 0.65 -1.61
N VAL A 136 -10.91 1.97 -1.51
CA VAL A 136 -10.25 2.81 -0.49
C VAL A 136 -10.52 2.28 0.91
N PHE A 137 -11.77 1.89 1.21
CA PHE A 137 -12.13 1.33 2.51
C PHE A 137 -11.44 -0.01 2.77
N THR A 138 -11.49 -0.93 1.80
CA THR A 138 -10.90 -2.27 1.91
C THR A 138 -9.38 -2.19 2.06
N THR A 139 -8.73 -1.38 1.25
CA THR A 139 -7.29 -1.10 1.29
C THR A 139 -6.87 -0.50 2.62
N THR A 140 -7.65 0.45 3.15
CA THR A 140 -7.42 1.03 4.48
C THR A 140 -7.56 -0.01 5.59
N ALA A 141 -8.61 -0.83 5.55
CA ALA A 141 -8.88 -1.85 6.55
C ALA A 141 -7.78 -2.93 6.57
N LEU A 142 -7.38 -3.45 5.41
CA LEU A 142 -6.30 -4.42 5.28
C LEU A 142 -4.96 -3.84 5.74
N SER A 143 -4.69 -2.57 5.41
CA SER A 143 -3.49 -1.87 5.87
C SER A 143 -3.46 -1.67 7.38
N ALA A 144 -4.60 -1.36 8.00
CA ALA A 144 -4.72 -1.25 9.46
C ALA A 144 -4.47 -2.60 10.15
N LEU A 145 -5.01 -3.69 9.61
CA LEU A 145 -4.74 -5.04 10.10
C LEU A 145 -3.26 -5.41 9.96
N ALA A 146 -2.67 -5.13 8.81
CA ALA A 146 -1.26 -5.35 8.53
C ALA A 146 -0.36 -4.56 9.49
N PHE A 147 -0.69 -3.30 9.76
CA PHE A 147 -0.01 -2.47 10.76
C PHE A 147 -0.08 -3.10 12.17
N ALA A 148 -1.27 -3.57 12.58
CA ALA A 148 -1.47 -4.22 13.86
C ALA A 148 -0.65 -5.52 13.98
N PHE A 149 -0.71 -6.42 13.00
CA PHE A 149 0.08 -7.65 12.96
C PHE A 149 1.59 -7.41 12.87
N ALA A 150 1.98 -6.33 12.21
CA ALA A 150 3.36 -5.89 12.18
C ALA A 150 3.86 -5.40 13.55
N GLY A 151 2.96 -5.18 14.52
CA GLY A 151 3.30 -4.72 15.86
C GLY A 151 3.24 -3.21 16.02
N GLY A 152 2.61 -2.50 15.09
CA GLY A 152 2.49 -1.03 15.14
C GLY A 152 1.66 -0.51 16.31
N LEU A 153 0.84 -1.37 16.93
CA LEU A 153 0.08 -1.06 18.15
C LEU A 153 0.83 -1.42 19.44
N ARG A 154 2.01 -2.04 19.36
CA ARG A 154 2.78 -2.42 20.56
C ARG A 154 3.33 -1.18 21.26
N LYS A 155 3.44 -1.23 22.58
CA LYS A 155 4.15 -0.20 23.35
C LYS A 155 5.63 -0.24 22.97
N HIS A 156 6.08 0.74 22.21
CA HIS A 156 7.50 0.91 21.95
C HIS A 156 8.15 1.63 23.14
N ALA A 157 9.16 1.00 23.76
CA ALA A 157 10.08 1.69 24.66
C ALA A 157 10.60 2.96 23.95
N GLY A 158 10.84 4.04 24.72
CA GLY A 158 11.05 5.39 24.20
C GLY A 158 12.13 5.52 23.12
N THR A 159 12.26 6.70 22.52
CA THR A 159 13.26 7.01 21.47
C THR A 159 14.72 7.01 21.96
N GLU A 160 14.98 6.43 23.13
CA GLU A 160 16.29 6.36 23.76
C GLU A 160 17.18 5.33 23.04
N SER A 161 18.49 5.57 23.10
CA SER A 161 19.49 4.67 22.54
C SER A 161 19.47 3.37 23.34
N VAL A 162 19.26 2.24 22.67
CA VAL A 162 19.36 0.92 23.33
C VAL A 162 20.85 0.59 23.45
N THR A 163 21.43 0.79 24.64
CA THR A 163 22.88 0.63 24.90
C THR A 163 23.22 -0.64 25.69
N ASN A 164 22.22 -1.42 26.11
CA ASN A 164 22.37 -2.65 26.91
C ASN A 164 21.33 -3.71 26.53
N GLU A 165 21.69 -5.00 26.68
CA GLU A 165 20.84 -6.15 26.34
C GLU A 165 19.55 -6.21 27.19
N ASP A 166 19.58 -5.68 28.41
CA ASP A 166 18.41 -5.64 29.32
C ASP A 166 17.30 -4.67 28.85
N GLY A 167 17.61 -3.74 27.95
CA GLY A 167 16.64 -2.85 27.32
C GLY A 167 15.90 -3.49 26.13
N VAL A 168 16.28 -4.72 25.73
CA VAL A 168 15.88 -5.30 24.44
C VAL A 168 14.52 -6.02 24.49
N TYR A 169 14.05 -6.46 25.65
CA TYR A 169 12.91 -7.39 25.74
C TYR A 169 11.80 -6.96 26.70
N ARG A 170 10.93 -6.04 26.27
CA ARG A 170 9.52 -5.98 26.72
C ARG A 170 8.62 -5.46 25.58
N GLY A 171 8.13 -6.38 24.74
CA GLY A 171 7.06 -6.14 23.75
C GLY A 171 7.30 -6.68 22.35
#